data_AF-A0AAU6MN93-F1
#
_entry.id   AF-A0AAU6MN93-F1
#
_cell.length_a   1.000
_cell.length_b   1.000
_cell.length_c   1.000
_cell.angle_alpha   90.00
_cell.angle_beta   90.00
_cell.angle_gamma   90.00
#
_symmetry.space_group_name_H-M   'P 1'
#
loop_
_entity.id
_entity.type
_entity.pdbx_description
1 polymer ?
#
loop_
_entity_poly.entity_id
_entity_poly.type
_entity_poly.pdbx_seq_one_letter_code
_entity_poly.pdbx_strand_id
1 'polypeptide(L)' 'MEAHTGDRLVTHGRTVGRHDKVAEIVEVLGDGGAPPYRVRSDDGHEHLIAPGPDSVVQHTGIRKQTPTP' A
#
# COMPACT_ATOMS: atom_id res chain seq x y z
N MET A 1 6.77 9.81 0.53
CA MET A 1 5.87 8.67 0.79
C MET A 1 6.70 7.71 1.61
N GLU A 2 6.37 7.56 2.89
CA GLU A 2 7.01 6.61 3.78
C GLU A 2 6.06 5.42 3.93
N ALA A 3 6.58 4.21 3.74
CA ALA A 3 5.84 2.97 3.92
C ALA A 3 6.47 2.14 5.03
N HIS A 4 5.64 1.42 5.78
CA HIS A 4 6.07 0.47 6.80
C HIS A 4 5.54 -0.93 6.48
N THR A 5 6.21 -1.94 7.07
CA THR A 5 5.75 -3.32 6.97
C THR A 5 4.40 -3.47 7.69
N GLY A 6 3.41 -4.03 7.00
CA GLY A 6 2.02 -4.17 7.45
C GLY A 6 1.07 -3.11 6.87
N ASP A 7 1.57 -2.07 6.20
CA ASP A 7 0.70 -1.08 5.55
C ASP A 7 0.10 -1.60 4.25
N ARG A 8 -0.94 -0.94 3.74
CA ARG A 8 -1.51 -1.26 2.42
C ARG A 8 -1.08 -0.24 1.37
N LEU A 9 -0.47 -0.72 0.29
CA LEU A 9 -0.23 0.07 -0.89
C LEU A 9 -1.46 0.02 -1.80
N VAL A 10 -2.05 1.18 -2.06
CA VAL A 10 -3.15 1.36 -3.01
C VAL A 10 -2.60 2.10 -4.24
N THR A 11 -2.67 1.47 -5.40
CA THR A 11 -2.30 2.11 -6.67
C THR A 11 -3.57 2.47 -7.43
N HIS A 12 -3.87 3.76 -7.53
CA HIS A 12 -4.99 4.26 -8.32
C HIS A 12 -4.59 4.24 -9.81
N GLY A 13 -5.35 3.51 -10.62
CA GLY A 13 -5.20 3.59 -12.06
C GLY A 13 -5.74 4.92 -12.58
N ARG A 14 -4.95 5.65 -13.39
CA ARG A 14 -5.39 6.90 -14.04
C ARG A 14 -6.56 6.71 -15.05
N THR A 15 -6.99 5.48 -15.28
CA THR A 15 -8.05 5.09 -16.21
C THR A 15 -9.28 4.63 -15.43
N VAL A 16 -10.41 5.32 -15.63
CA VAL A 16 -11.74 4.89 -15.17
C VAL A 16 -12.01 3.46 -15.65
N GLY A 17 -12.25 2.53 -14.71
CA GLY A 17 -12.52 1.12 -14.97
C GLY A 17 -11.39 0.16 -14.62
N ARG A 18 -10.17 0.65 -14.28
CA ARG A 18 -9.12 -0.21 -13.72
C ARG A 18 -9.29 -0.27 -12.21
N HIS A 19 -9.70 -1.42 -11.68
CA HIS A 19 -9.85 -1.63 -10.24
C HIS A 19 -8.59 -1.18 -9.49
N ASP A 20 -8.81 -0.46 -8.37
CA ASP A 20 -7.75 -0.08 -7.45
C ASP A 20 -6.96 -1.33 -7.06
N LYS A 21 -5.65 -1.32 -7.31
CA LYS A 21 -4.80 -2.43 -6.90
C LYS A 21 -4.37 -2.18 -5.46
N VAL A 22 -4.88 -3.01 -4.57
CA VAL A 22 -4.50 -3.01 -3.14
C VAL A 22 -3.57 -4.19 -2.91
N ALA A 23 -2.41 -3.92 -2.32
CA ALA A 23 -1.46 -4.95 -1.90
C ALA A 23 -0.92 -4.61 -0.51
N GLU A 24 -0.67 -5.62 0.31
CA GLU A 24 -0.11 -5.44 1.65
C GLU A 24 1.41 -5.36 1.56
N ILE A 25 2.04 -4.37 2.19
CA ILE A 25 3.48 -4.19 2.23
C ILE A 25 4.03 -5.17 3.26
N VAL A 26 4.67 -6.23 2.77
CA VAL A 26 5.27 -7.27 3.63
C VAL A 26 6.72 -6.95 3.99
N GLU A 27 7.38 -6.09 3.21
CA GLU A 27 8.75 -5.65 3.48
C GLU A 27 9.04 -4.35 2.74
N VAL A 28 9.81 -3.45 3.35
CA VAL A 28 10.27 -2.21 2.74
C VAL A 28 11.77 -2.33 2.51
N LEU A 29 12.20 -2.26 1.24
CA LEU A 29 13.61 -2.46 0.89
C LEU A 29 14.38 -1.15 0.76
N GLY A 30 13.69 -0.03 0.51
CA GLY A 30 14.35 1.27 0.46
C GLY A 30 14.56 1.86 1.85
N ASP A 31 15.61 2.66 1.95
CA ASP A 31 16.03 3.30 3.19
C ASP A 31 14.97 4.32 3.66
N GLY A 32 14.68 4.33 4.97
CA GLY A 32 13.72 5.25 5.56
C GLY A 32 12.29 5.15 5.00
N GLY A 33 11.86 3.97 4.54
CA GLY A 33 10.51 3.79 4.00
C GLY A 33 10.36 4.17 2.53
N ALA A 34 11.47 4.24 1.77
CA ALA A 34 11.48 4.55 0.34
C ALA A 34 11.27 3.30 -0.55
N PRO A 35 10.84 3.45 -1.82
CA PRO A 35 10.79 2.35 -2.77
C PRO A 35 12.18 1.73 -3.02
N PRO A 36 12.25 0.44 -3.41
CA PRO A 36 11.15 -0.48 -3.70
C PRO A 36 10.52 -1.13 -2.46
N TYR A 37 9.26 -1.53 -2.57
CA TYR A 37 8.53 -2.26 -1.54
C TYR A 37 8.20 -3.68 -2.01
N ARG A 38 8.31 -4.65 -1.11
CA ARG A 38 7.74 -5.99 -1.32
C ARG A 38 6.31 -5.97 -0.85
N VAL A 39 5.40 -6.26 -1.77
CA VAL A 39 3.98 -6.32 -1.49
C VAL A 39 3.43 -7.71 -1.76
N ARG A 40 2.46 -8.13 -0.96
CA ARG A 40 1.66 -9.34 -1.16
C ARG A 40 0.28 -8.94 -1.68
N SER A 41 -0.07 -9.47 -2.84
CA SER A 41 -1.41 -9.34 -3.40
C SER A 41 -2.39 -10.27 -2.66
N ASP A 42 -3.69 -10.02 -2.80
CA ASP A 42 -4.75 -10.86 -2.20
C ASP A 42 -4.66 -12.34 -2.62
N ASP A 43 -4.17 -12.60 -3.85
CA ASP A 43 -3.89 -13.93 -4.39
C ASP A 43 -2.72 -14.65 -3.67
N GLY A 44 -2.08 -14.02 -2.68
CA GLY A 44 -0.92 -14.54 -1.96
C GLY A 44 0.42 -14.32 -2.68
N HIS A 45 0.38 -13.83 -3.91
CA HIS A 45 1.57 -13.55 -4.71
C HIS A 45 2.34 -12.33 -4.22
N GLU A 46 3.64 -12.53 -3.97
CA GLU A 46 4.56 -11.51 -3.49
C GLU A 46 5.38 -10.92 -4.64
N HIS A 47 5.38 -9.60 -4.78
CA HIS A 47 6.10 -8.90 -5.84
C HIS A 47 6.76 -7.63 -5.31
N LEU A 48 7.89 -7.26 -5.91
CA LEU A 48 8.51 -5.97 -5.68
C LEU A 48 7.84 -4.93 -6.56
N ILE A 49 7.42 -3.82 -5.96
CA ILE A 49 6.81 -2.70 -6.64
C ILE A 49 7.53 -1.40 -6.28
N ALA A 50 7.73 -0.56 -7.29
CA ALA A 50 8.13 0.83 -7.12
C ALA A 50 6.87 1.69 -7.37
N PRO A 51 6.23 2.22 -6.31
CA PRO A 51 5.05 3.05 -6.49
C PRO A 51 5.37 4.31 -7.28
N GLY A 52 4.45 4.65 -8.19
CA GLY A 52 4.46 5.92 -8.90
C GLY A 52 3.81 7.04 -8.07
N PRO A 53 3.73 8.26 -8.64
CA PRO A 53 3.13 9.43 -7.97
C PRO A 53 1.65 9.22 -7.61
N ASP A 54 0.94 8.36 -8.33
CA ASP A 54 -0.49 8.03 -8.10
C ASP A 54 -0.72 6.90 -7.07
N SER A 55 0.34 6.44 -6.41
CA SER A 55 0.22 5.43 -5.35
C SER A 55 0.01 6.07 -4.00
N VAL A 56 -0.70 5.39 -3.10
CA VAL A 56 -1.02 5.85 -1.76
C VAL A 56 -0.76 4.73 -0.78
N VAL A 57 0.01 5.00 0.28
CA VAL A 57 0.21 4.07 1.39
C VAL A 57 -0.87 4.34 2.43
N GLN A 58 -1.83 3.41 2.53
CA GLN A 58 -2.79 3.38 3.61
C GLN A 58 -2.15 2.74 4.82
N HIS A 59 -1.76 3.57 5.78
CA HIS A 59 -1.36 3.07 7.07
C HIS A 59 -2.58 2.46 7.74
N THR A 60 -2.51 1.18 8.08
CA THR A 60 -3.51 0.51 8.93
C THR A 60 -3.36 0.97 10.36
N GLY A 61 -3.39 2.29 10.56
CA GLY A 61 -3.67 2.85 11.86
C GLY A 61 -5.03 2.28 12.26
N ILE A 62 -5.05 1.56 13.36
CA ILE A 62 -6.22 1.44 14.22
C ILE A 62 -6.71 2.85 14.58
N ARG A 63 -7.32 3.55 13.62
CA ARG A 63 -8.21 4.65 13.91
C ARG A 63 -9.40 3.95 14.53
N LYS A 64 -9.38 3.93 15.87
CA LYS A 64 -10.58 3.81 16.69
C LYS A 64 -11.64 4.66 15.99
N GLN A 65 -12.52 4.01 15.22
CA GLN A 65 -13.79 4.59 14.86
C GLN A 65 -14.48 4.70 16.21
N THR A 66 -14.37 5.85 16.87
CA THR A 66 -15.34 6.23 17.89
C THR A 66 -16.66 6.34 17.13
N PRO A 67 -17.63 5.43 17.35
CA PRO A 67 -18.98 5.71 16.88
C PRO A 67 -19.45 6.92 17.67
N THR A 68 -19.73 8.03 16.98
CA THR A 68 -20.41 9.17 17.58
C THR A 68 -21.79 8.67 18.07
N PRO A 69 -22.17 8.96 19.33
CA PRO A 69 -23.35 8.39 19.99
C PRO A 69 -24.68 8.82 19.37
#